data_AF-A0A840VFD3-F1
#
_entry.id   AF-A0A840VFD3-F1
#
_cell.length_a   1.000
_cell.length_b   1.000
_cell.length_c   1.000
_cell.angle_alpha   90.00
_cell.angle_beta   90.00
_cell.angle_gamma   90.00
#
_symmetry.space_group_name_H-M   'P 1'
#
loop_
_entity.id
_entity.type
_entity.pdbx_description
1 polymer ?
#
loop_
_entity_poly.entity_id
_entity_poly.type
_entity_poly.pdbx_seq_one_letter_code
_entity_poly.pdbx_strand_id
1 'polypeptide(L)'
;MKGKDTAPEREQKGEHVKFFRDERRDALKNDDVLFEALTSLHARALLVAREAICLLQGGFPDGAMSRWRTLHEFNIVAHFLLIQDEDTARCYLASAYFQALKHAKQARDYADRDQSIAVNDDVIEALEGRCEELKLKLGDDLSDDYAWARAALQRKRVTFLDLEKATERDFWRPRYRWASKHIHGGHEGSRGMLGMSEADKHVKMLVGPSNGGFVDPIQMIAHSVADVSEALFSSKPDIMRKIVVAVLWLFAEDVGPVAMKCQEDFCRLHGFYPDI
;
A
#
# COMPACT_ATOMS: atom_id res chain seq x y z
N MET A 1 -44.55 -29.07 -7.05
CA MET A 1 -43.53 -28.58 -6.11
C MET A 1 -42.46 -27.90 -6.94
N LYS A 2 -42.60 -26.62 -7.27
CA LYS A 2 -42.00 -25.46 -6.57
C LYS A 2 -40.54 -25.69 -6.16
N GLY A 3 -39.64 -25.09 -6.95
CA GLY A 3 -38.59 -24.18 -6.47
C GLY A 3 -37.35 -24.79 -5.84
N LYS A 4 -36.21 -24.56 -6.50
CA LYS A 4 -34.98 -24.04 -5.86
C LYS A 4 -34.09 -23.46 -6.95
N ASP A 5 -34.43 -22.23 -7.37
CA ASP A 5 -33.45 -21.29 -7.89
C ASP A 5 -32.46 -21.01 -6.75
N THR A 6 -31.26 -21.54 -6.86
CA THR A 6 -30.14 -21.17 -6.00
C THR A 6 -29.59 -19.83 -6.47
N ALA A 7 -30.14 -18.75 -5.91
CA ALA A 7 -29.60 -17.40 -5.97
C ALA A 7 -28.74 -17.12 -4.72
N PRO A 8 -27.43 -17.45 -4.74
CA PRO A 8 -26.48 -16.64 -3.98
C PRO A 8 -25.25 -16.18 -4.78
N GLU A 9 -24.95 -16.74 -5.96
CA GLU A 9 -23.70 -16.39 -6.69
C GLU A 9 -23.78 -15.12 -7.54
N ARG A 10 -24.99 -14.66 -7.90
CA ARG A 10 -25.15 -13.45 -8.72
C ARG A 10 -25.12 -12.14 -7.92
N GLU A 11 -25.35 -12.18 -6.61
CA GLU A 11 -25.35 -10.97 -5.77
C GLU A 11 -23.94 -10.52 -5.36
N GLN A 12 -23.01 -11.44 -5.08
CA GLN A 12 -21.64 -11.08 -4.70
C GLN A 12 -20.83 -10.43 -5.84
N LYS A 13 -21.08 -10.80 -7.11
CA LYS A 13 -20.37 -10.21 -8.26
C LYS A 13 -20.74 -8.75 -8.52
N GLY A 14 -21.90 -8.29 -8.03
CA GLY A 14 -22.37 -6.89 -8.18
C GLY A 14 -22.07 -5.98 -6.98
N GLU A 15 -21.79 -6.54 -5.81
CA GLU A 15 -21.53 -5.77 -4.59
C GLU A 15 -20.21 -5.01 -4.63
N HIS A 16 -19.14 -5.62 -5.14
CA HIS A 16 -17.85 -4.92 -5.33
C HIS A 16 -18.00 -3.69 -6.23
N VAL A 17 -18.77 -3.80 -7.32
CA VAL A 17 -19.00 -2.71 -8.28
C VAL A 17 -19.88 -1.61 -7.67
N LYS A 18 -20.87 -1.96 -6.83
CA LYS A 18 -21.70 -0.98 -6.10
C LYS A 18 -20.89 -0.24 -5.02
N PHE A 19 -20.01 -0.93 -4.30
CA PHE A 19 -19.15 -0.34 -3.28
C PHE A 19 -18.23 0.76 -3.86
N PHE A 20 -17.69 0.55 -5.07
CA PHE A 20 -16.92 1.58 -5.77
C PHE A 20 -17.75 2.75 -6.33
N ARG A 21 -19.08 2.58 -6.43
CA ARG A 21 -19.96 3.50 -7.16
C ARG A 21 -20.57 4.59 -6.29
N ASP A 22 -20.77 4.33 -5.00
CA ASP A 22 -21.57 5.22 -4.15
C ASP A 22 -20.70 6.08 -3.21
N GLU A 23 -19.69 5.53 -2.51
CA GLU A 23 -18.85 6.32 -1.58
C GLU A 23 -17.94 7.34 -2.29
N ARG A 24 -17.31 6.96 -3.42
CA ARG A 24 -16.43 7.86 -4.20
C ARG A 24 -17.19 8.96 -4.95
N ARG A 25 -18.49 8.75 -5.19
CA ARG A 25 -19.32 9.67 -6.00
C ARG A 25 -19.68 10.93 -5.22
N ASP A 26 -19.74 10.84 -3.90
CA ASP A 26 -20.00 11.96 -3.00
C ASP A 26 -18.71 12.71 -2.65
N ALA A 27 -17.56 12.02 -2.55
CA ALA A 27 -16.28 12.67 -2.31
C ALA A 27 -15.83 13.61 -3.44
N LEU A 28 -16.07 13.25 -4.71
CA LEU A 28 -15.77 14.13 -5.85
C LEU A 28 -16.71 15.35 -5.95
N LYS A 29 -17.83 15.33 -5.20
CA LYS A 29 -18.80 16.44 -5.11
C LYS A 29 -18.59 17.34 -3.89
N ASN A 30 -17.92 16.86 -2.85
CA ASN A 30 -17.59 17.64 -1.65
C ASN A 30 -16.25 18.38 -1.86
N ASP A 31 -16.12 19.58 -1.28
CA ASP A 31 -14.92 20.45 -1.31
C ASP A 31 -13.74 19.89 -0.48
N ASP A 32 -13.56 18.57 -0.42
CA ASP A 32 -12.55 17.96 0.44
C ASP A 32 -11.94 16.67 -0.12
N VAL A 33 -11.60 16.74 -1.40
CA VAL A 33 -11.07 15.61 -2.19
C VAL A 33 -9.75 15.10 -1.63
N LEU A 34 -8.89 16.00 -1.12
CA LEU A 34 -7.62 15.65 -0.51
C LEU A 34 -7.83 14.81 0.76
N PHE A 35 -8.72 15.24 1.66
CA PHE A 35 -9.00 14.50 2.88
C PHE A 35 -9.59 13.12 2.60
N GLU A 36 -10.46 12.97 1.60
CA GLU A 36 -10.94 11.66 1.16
C GLU A 36 -9.79 10.76 0.71
N ALA A 37 -8.92 11.25 -0.18
CA ALA A 37 -7.79 10.48 -0.69
C ALA A 37 -6.86 10.02 0.43
N LEU A 38 -6.55 10.93 1.36
CA LEU A 38 -5.71 10.63 2.52
C LEU A 38 -6.40 9.69 3.51
N THR A 39 -7.71 9.80 3.72
CA THR A 39 -8.48 8.89 4.57
C THR A 39 -8.46 7.47 4.00
N SER A 40 -8.64 7.34 2.68
CA SER A 40 -8.57 6.04 2.00
C SER A 40 -7.17 5.42 2.10
N LEU A 41 -6.11 6.21 1.88
CA LEU A 41 -4.72 5.77 2.04
C LEU A 41 -4.42 5.37 3.48
N HIS A 42 -4.85 6.16 4.46
CA HIS A 42 -4.67 5.90 5.88
C HIS A 42 -5.33 4.60 6.33
N ALA A 43 -6.60 4.39 5.96
CA ALA A 43 -7.32 3.16 6.28
C ALA A 43 -6.62 1.92 5.72
N ARG A 44 -6.14 1.98 4.47
CA ARG A 44 -5.37 0.89 3.85
C ARG A 44 -4.01 0.69 4.50
N ALA A 45 -3.34 1.77 4.91
CA ALA A 45 -2.07 1.68 5.63
C ALA A 45 -2.24 1.01 6.99
N LEU A 46 -3.29 1.34 7.75
CA LEU A 46 -3.59 0.67 9.02
C LEU A 46 -3.89 -0.83 8.84
N LEU A 47 -4.59 -1.20 7.76
CA LEU A 47 -4.83 -2.60 7.42
C LEU A 47 -3.51 -3.34 7.12
N VAL A 48 -2.66 -2.78 6.27
CA VAL A 48 -1.35 -3.37 5.93
C VAL A 48 -0.45 -3.47 7.16
N ALA A 49 -0.47 -2.47 8.05
CA ALA A 49 0.28 -2.54 9.30
C ALA A 49 -0.20 -3.69 10.20
N ARG A 50 -1.52 -3.93 10.28
CA ARG A 50 -2.08 -5.08 11.02
C ARG A 50 -1.68 -6.42 10.41
N GLU A 51 -1.67 -6.53 9.08
CA GLU A 51 -1.15 -7.72 8.38
C GLU A 51 0.32 -7.96 8.72
N ALA A 52 1.12 -6.89 8.70
CA ALA A 52 2.56 -6.96 9.01
C ALA A 52 2.81 -7.38 10.47
N ILE A 53 2.02 -6.87 11.42
CA ILE A 53 2.06 -7.29 12.82
C ILE A 53 1.69 -8.77 12.96
N CYS A 54 0.66 -9.25 12.26
CA CYS A 54 0.28 -10.66 12.24
C CYS A 54 1.42 -11.55 11.71
N LEU A 55 2.11 -11.11 10.66
CA LEU A 55 3.28 -11.80 10.11
C LEU A 55 4.43 -11.85 11.12
N LEU A 56 4.71 -10.75 11.82
CA LEU A 56 5.73 -10.72 12.89
C LEU A 56 5.37 -11.66 14.04
N GLN A 57 4.11 -11.66 14.49
CA GLN A 57 3.62 -12.57 15.53
C GLN A 57 3.71 -14.04 15.09
N GLY A 58 3.57 -14.31 13.79
CA GLY A 58 3.72 -15.63 13.20
C GLY A 58 5.17 -16.05 12.91
N GLY A 59 6.17 -15.18 13.15
CA GLY A 59 7.57 -15.47 12.86
C GLY A 59 7.99 -15.29 11.40
N PHE A 60 7.33 -14.40 10.66
CA PHE A 60 7.58 -14.14 9.24
C PHE A 60 8.09 -12.72 8.98
N PRO A 61 9.33 -12.38 9.40
CA PRO A 61 9.89 -11.02 9.29
C PRO A 61 10.04 -10.54 7.84
N ASP A 62 10.46 -11.42 6.93
CA ASP A 62 10.58 -11.11 5.49
C ASP A 62 9.22 -10.81 4.84
N GLY A 63 8.18 -11.52 5.29
CA GLY A 63 6.79 -11.22 4.91
C GLY A 63 6.34 -9.86 5.44
N ALA A 64 6.66 -9.55 6.70
CA ALA A 64 6.36 -8.25 7.29
C ALA A 64 7.12 -7.10 6.59
N MET A 65 8.38 -7.31 6.21
CA MET A 65 9.17 -6.37 5.43
C MET A 65 8.55 -6.12 4.05
N SER A 66 8.01 -7.17 3.42
CA SER A 66 7.27 -7.04 2.16
C SER A 66 6.00 -6.19 2.32
N ARG A 67 5.31 -6.27 3.46
CA ARG A 67 4.17 -5.39 3.77
C ARG A 67 4.60 -3.95 4.03
N TRP A 68 5.75 -3.75 4.68
CA TRP A 68 6.32 -2.41 4.84
C TRP A 68 6.56 -1.71 3.50
N ARG A 69 6.96 -2.43 2.44
CA ARG A 69 7.05 -1.85 1.08
C ARG A 69 5.75 -1.14 0.67
N THR A 70 4.61 -1.78 0.88
CA THR A 70 3.31 -1.21 0.56
C THR A 70 2.99 0.00 1.44
N LEU A 71 3.36 -0.03 2.72
CA LEU A 71 3.25 1.16 3.59
C LEU A 71 4.09 2.33 3.06
N HIS A 72 5.33 2.07 2.63
CA HIS A 72 6.19 3.10 2.03
C HIS A 72 5.54 3.69 0.77
N GLU A 73 4.98 2.86 -0.12
CA GLU A 73 4.23 3.35 -1.29
C GLU A 73 3.05 4.25 -0.89
N PHE A 74 2.29 3.87 0.15
CA PHE A 74 1.21 4.72 0.67
C PHE A 74 1.71 6.04 1.25
N ASN A 75 2.82 6.03 1.99
CA ASN A 75 3.41 7.27 2.53
C ASN A 75 3.85 8.21 1.43
N ILE A 76 4.56 7.70 0.42
CA ILE A 76 5.00 8.52 -0.72
C ILE A 76 3.79 9.15 -1.43
N VAL A 77 2.74 8.37 -1.69
CA VAL A 77 1.54 8.91 -2.33
C VAL A 77 0.83 9.92 -1.42
N ALA A 78 0.65 9.62 -0.13
CA ALA A 78 -0.04 10.49 0.81
C ALA A 78 0.68 11.84 0.96
N HIS A 79 1.99 11.83 1.16
CA HIS A 79 2.79 13.05 1.26
C HIS A 79 2.88 13.79 -0.06
N PHE A 80 2.93 13.08 -1.19
CA PHE A 80 2.88 13.72 -2.49
C PHE A 80 1.56 14.47 -2.70
N LEU A 81 0.41 13.85 -2.36
CA LEU A 81 -0.88 14.52 -2.46
C LEU A 81 -0.99 15.73 -1.52
N LEU A 82 -0.42 15.63 -0.31
CA LEU A 82 -0.47 16.70 0.68
C LEU A 82 0.26 17.99 0.23
N ILE A 83 1.33 17.86 -0.55
CA ILE A 83 2.14 19.01 -1.01
C ILE A 83 1.72 19.56 -2.38
N GLN A 84 0.71 18.97 -3.02
CA GLN A 84 0.23 19.38 -4.34
C GLN A 84 -1.13 20.08 -4.25
N ASP A 85 -1.61 20.57 -5.39
CA ASP A 85 -2.94 21.15 -5.51
C ASP A 85 -4.06 20.09 -5.41
N GLU A 86 -5.28 20.59 -5.21
CA GLU A 86 -6.47 19.74 -5.11
C GLU A 86 -6.76 18.99 -6.41
N ASP A 87 -6.38 19.55 -7.57
CA ASP A 87 -6.53 18.91 -8.88
C ASP A 87 -5.73 17.61 -8.97
N THR A 88 -4.54 17.56 -8.37
CA THR A 88 -3.74 16.33 -8.26
C THR A 88 -4.48 15.25 -7.46
N ALA A 89 -5.14 15.61 -6.36
CA ALA A 89 -5.97 14.68 -5.58
C ALA A 89 -7.20 14.20 -6.37
N ARG A 90 -7.85 15.09 -7.15
CA ARG A 90 -8.94 14.73 -8.06
C ARG A 90 -8.47 13.72 -9.11
N CYS A 91 -7.33 13.95 -9.74
CA CYS A 91 -6.70 13.03 -10.69
C CYS A 91 -6.35 11.68 -10.02
N TYR A 92 -5.82 11.70 -8.80
CA TYR A 92 -5.51 10.47 -8.06
C TYR A 92 -6.75 9.62 -7.84
N LEU A 93 -7.84 10.19 -7.32
CA LEU A 93 -9.09 9.46 -7.12
C LEU A 93 -9.70 8.98 -8.46
N ALA A 94 -9.63 9.81 -9.50
CA ALA A 94 -10.14 9.49 -10.83
C ALA A 94 -9.38 8.32 -11.48
N SER A 95 -8.07 8.19 -11.23
CA SER A 95 -7.23 7.12 -11.79
C SER A 95 -7.76 5.72 -11.50
N ALA A 96 -8.50 5.54 -10.39
CA ALA A 96 -9.09 4.26 -10.04
C ALA A 96 -10.10 3.74 -11.08
N TYR A 97 -10.82 4.63 -11.79
CA TYR A 97 -11.73 4.22 -12.87
C TYR A 97 -10.95 3.72 -14.10
N PHE A 98 -9.83 4.37 -14.41
CA PHE A 98 -8.97 3.97 -15.53
C PHE A 98 -8.29 2.62 -15.26
N GLN A 99 -7.81 2.39 -14.02
CA GLN A 99 -7.28 1.08 -13.62
C GLN A 99 -8.35 0.00 -13.63
N ALA A 100 -9.56 0.29 -13.15
CA ALA A 100 -10.69 -0.65 -13.21
C ALA A 100 -11.04 -1.02 -14.66
N LEU A 101 -11.04 -0.06 -15.58
CA LEU A 101 -11.28 -0.31 -17.00
C LEU A 101 -10.19 -1.20 -17.61
N LYS A 102 -8.92 -0.92 -17.31
CA LYS A 102 -7.78 -1.74 -17.77
C LYS A 102 -7.90 -3.18 -17.29
N HIS A 103 -8.22 -3.39 -16.01
CA HIS A 103 -8.44 -4.72 -15.45
C HIS A 103 -9.65 -5.42 -16.07
N ALA A 104 -10.76 -4.72 -16.30
CA ALA A 104 -11.95 -5.29 -16.92
C ALA A 104 -11.70 -5.72 -18.36
N LYS A 105 -10.97 -4.91 -19.15
CA LYS A 105 -10.57 -5.27 -20.52
C LYS A 105 -9.65 -6.50 -20.53
N GLN A 106 -8.66 -6.53 -19.63
CA GLN A 106 -7.79 -7.69 -19.49
C GLN A 106 -8.58 -8.95 -19.12
N ALA A 107 -9.52 -8.86 -18.18
CA ALA A 107 -10.36 -9.98 -17.79
C ALA A 107 -11.21 -10.49 -18.96
N ARG A 108 -11.75 -9.60 -19.80
CA ARG A 108 -12.46 -9.95 -21.03
C ARG A 108 -11.56 -10.71 -22.01
N ASP A 109 -10.32 -10.27 -22.20
CA ASP A 109 -9.37 -10.92 -23.13
C ASP A 109 -9.04 -12.38 -22.72
N TYR A 110 -9.22 -12.73 -21.45
CA TYR A 110 -9.01 -14.09 -20.92
C TYR A 110 -10.31 -14.86 -20.62
N ALA A 111 -11.48 -14.26 -20.84
CA ALA A 111 -12.78 -14.85 -20.48
C ALA A 111 -13.06 -16.19 -21.19
N ASP A 112 -12.51 -16.39 -22.40
CA ASP A 112 -12.61 -17.65 -23.14
C ASP A 112 -11.90 -18.81 -22.43
N ARG A 113 -10.85 -18.51 -21.65
CA ARG A 113 -10.06 -19.51 -20.91
C ARG A 113 -10.59 -19.74 -19.50
N ASP A 114 -11.21 -18.71 -18.93
CA ASP A 114 -11.81 -18.77 -17.60
C ASP A 114 -13.07 -17.90 -17.56
N GLN A 115 -14.24 -18.54 -17.65
CA GLN A 115 -15.52 -17.83 -17.57
C GLN A 115 -15.79 -17.24 -16.17
N SER A 116 -15.08 -17.66 -15.12
CA SER A 116 -15.31 -17.15 -13.77
C SER A 116 -14.90 -15.68 -13.63
N ILE A 117 -13.92 -15.24 -14.42
CA ILE A 117 -13.41 -13.86 -14.50
C ILE A 117 -14.14 -13.00 -15.54
N ALA A 118 -15.11 -13.56 -16.28
CA ALA A 118 -15.82 -12.82 -17.31
C ALA A 118 -16.53 -11.59 -16.72
N VAL A 119 -16.28 -10.44 -17.33
CA VAL A 119 -16.91 -9.16 -16.99
C VAL A 119 -17.99 -8.86 -18.02
N ASN A 120 -19.17 -8.44 -17.57
CA ASN A 120 -20.27 -8.06 -18.46
C ASN A 120 -19.87 -6.82 -19.30
N ASP A 121 -20.18 -6.85 -20.59
CA ASP A 121 -19.94 -5.74 -21.51
C ASP A 121 -20.63 -4.44 -21.03
N ASP A 122 -21.80 -4.52 -20.38
CA ASP A 122 -22.46 -3.35 -19.78
C ASP A 122 -21.58 -2.62 -18.76
N VAL A 123 -20.77 -3.38 -18.00
CA VAL A 123 -19.85 -2.81 -16.99
C VAL A 123 -18.67 -2.13 -17.67
N ILE A 124 -18.15 -2.75 -18.74
CA ILE A 124 -17.05 -2.17 -19.52
C ILE A 124 -17.51 -0.88 -20.18
N GLU A 125 -18.68 -0.88 -20.85
CA GLU A 125 -19.24 0.31 -21.48
C GLU A 125 -19.49 1.44 -20.47
N ALA A 126 -20.01 1.12 -19.27
CA ALA A 126 -20.17 2.09 -18.19
C ALA A 126 -18.84 2.69 -17.71
N LEU A 127 -17.78 1.87 -17.61
CA LEU A 127 -16.43 2.33 -17.24
C LEU A 127 -15.80 3.18 -18.35
N GLU A 128 -15.98 2.81 -19.62
CA GLU A 128 -15.51 3.59 -20.78
C GLU A 128 -16.16 4.96 -20.81
N GLY A 129 -17.49 5.04 -20.69
CA GLY A 129 -18.21 6.31 -20.62
C GLY A 129 -17.74 7.19 -19.46
N ARG A 130 -17.47 6.59 -18.29
CA ARG A 130 -16.96 7.33 -17.13
C ARG A 130 -15.54 7.84 -17.33
N CYS A 131 -14.65 7.03 -17.92
CA CYS A 131 -13.29 7.45 -18.21
C CYS A 131 -13.26 8.60 -19.23
N GLU A 132 -14.10 8.54 -20.26
CA GLU A 132 -14.20 9.61 -21.25
C GLU A 132 -14.72 10.92 -20.64
N GLU A 133 -15.75 10.85 -19.79
CA GLU A 133 -16.24 12.01 -19.04
C GLU A 133 -15.14 12.64 -18.17
N LEU A 134 -14.38 11.80 -17.45
CA LEU A 134 -13.27 12.27 -16.60
C LEU A 134 -12.12 12.84 -17.42
N LYS A 135 -11.80 12.25 -18.57
CA LYS A 135 -10.76 12.73 -19.49
C LYS A 135 -11.10 14.11 -20.05
N LEU A 136 -12.37 14.35 -20.40
CA LEU A 136 -12.84 15.66 -20.84
C LEU A 136 -12.78 16.72 -19.72
N LYS A 137 -13.05 16.33 -18.47
CA LYS A 137 -13.04 17.24 -17.31
C LYS A 137 -11.64 17.56 -16.79
N LEU A 138 -10.77 16.56 -16.72
CA LEU A 138 -9.43 16.66 -16.12
C LEU A 138 -8.33 16.91 -17.16
N GLY A 139 -8.62 16.69 -18.44
CA GLY A 139 -7.71 16.98 -19.55
C GLY A 139 -6.56 15.99 -19.74
N ASP A 140 -6.54 14.84 -19.04
CA ASP A 140 -5.47 13.84 -19.16
C ASP A 140 -6.01 12.41 -19.18
N ASP A 141 -5.24 11.52 -19.80
CA ASP A 141 -5.47 10.08 -19.83
C ASP A 141 -4.76 9.41 -18.65
N LEU A 142 -5.53 8.98 -17.66
CA LEU A 142 -5.02 8.49 -16.38
C LEU A 142 -4.80 6.97 -16.33
N SER A 143 -4.57 6.35 -17.50
CA SER A 143 -4.42 4.89 -17.64
C SER A 143 -3.07 4.32 -17.16
N ASP A 144 -1.99 5.11 -17.17
CA ASP A 144 -0.72 4.69 -16.58
C ASP A 144 -0.74 4.80 -15.04
N ASP A 145 0.01 3.94 -14.36
CA ASP A 145 0.00 3.77 -12.89
C ASP A 145 0.19 5.09 -12.10
N TYR A 146 0.98 6.03 -12.63
CA TYR A 146 1.24 7.35 -12.03
C TYR A 146 0.85 8.51 -12.94
N ALA A 147 -0.02 8.28 -13.93
CA ALA A 147 -0.49 9.32 -14.85
C ALA A 147 -1.12 10.51 -14.11
N TRP A 148 -1.78 10.24 -12.98
CA TRP A 148 -2.43 11.24 -12.14
C TRP A 148 -1.47 12.31 -11.57
N ALA A 149 -0.16 12.07 -11.57
CA ALA A 149 0.86 13.00 -11.11
C ALA A 149 1.58 13.76 -12.24
N ARG A 150 1.23 13.52 -13.51
CA ARG A 150 1.93 14.11 -14.67
C ARG A 150 1.89 15.64 -14.69
N ALA A 151 0.73 16.21 -14.39
CA ALA A 151 0.53 17.66 -14.36
C ALA A 151 1.38 18.31 -13.25
N ALA A 152 1.27 17.78 -12.02
CA ALA A 152 2.03 18.24 -10.85
C ALA A 152 3.55 18.20 -11.08
N LEU A 153 4.06 17.11 -11.68
CA LEU A 153 5.50 16.95 -11.95
C LEU A 153 5.95 17.57 -13.28
N GLN A 154 5.03 18.05 -14.11
CA GLN A 154 5.28 18.55 -15.46
C GLN A 154 6.06 17.55 -16.35
N ARG A 155 5.69 16.26 -16.27
CA ARG A 155 6.37 15.15 -16.99
C ARG A 155 5.37 14.29 -17.74
N LYS A 156 5.74 13.88 -18.96
CA LYS A 156 4.93 12.94 -19.77
C LYS A 156 4.85 11.53 -19.16
N ARG A 157 5.95 11.06 -18.58
CA ARG A 157 6.04 9.77 -17.91
C ARG A 157 6.52 9.98 -16.49
N VAL A 158 5.69 9.54 -15.54
CA VAL A 158 5.99 9.58 -14.11
C VAL A 158 6.28 8.17 -13.62
N THR A 159 7.30 8.04 -12.79
CA THR A 159 7.68 6.82 -12.11
C THR A 159 7.55 7.01 -10.61
N PHE A 160 7.49 5.91 -9.86
CA PHE A 160 7.49 5.97 -8.40
C PHE A 160 8.70 6.73 -7.82
N LEU A 161 9.87 6.61 -8.47
CA LEU A 161 11.06 7.35 -8.06
C LEU A 161 10.90 8.86 -8.20
N ASP A 162 10.12 9.32 -9.18
CA ASP A 162 9.83 10.76 -9.34
C ASP A 162 8.99 11.26 -8.15
N LEU A 163 8.05 10.46 -7.66
CA LEU A 163 7.26 10.78 -6.45
C LEU A 163 8.12 10.77 -5.18
N GLU A 164 9.02 9.79 -5.05
CA GLU A 164 9.98 9.72 -3.92
C GLU A 164 10.88 10.95 -3.85
N LYS A 165 11.38 11.41 -5.00
CA LYS A 165 12.19 12.63 -5.08
C LYS A 165 11.38 13.90 -4.78
N ALA A 166 10.16 13.98 -5.29
CA ALA A 166 9.28 15.13 -5.06
C ALA A 166 8.87 15.27 -3.58
N THR A 167 8.89 14.17 -2.82
CA THR A 167 8.59 14.15 -1.38
C THR A 167 9.83 14.11 -0.49
N GLU A 168 11.04 14.25 -1.07
CA GLU A 168 12.34 14.20 -0.37
C GLU A 168 12.52 12.92 0.48
N ARG A 169 11.92 11.80 0.03
CA ARG A 169 11.91 10.51 0.73
C ARG A 169 12.65 9.41 -0.03
N ASP A 170 13.40 9.76 -1.06
CA ASP A 170 14.22 8.83 -1.84
C ASP A 170 15.40 8.25 -1.04
N PHE A 171 15.73 8.79 0.13
CA PHE A 171 16.68 8.18 1.06
C PHE A 171 16.24 6.80 1.57
N TRP A 172 14.93 6.48 1.55
CA TRP A 172 14.41 5.13 1.85
C TRP A 172 14.57 4.14 0.70
N ARG A 173 14.98 4.59 -0.50
CA ARG A 173 15.09 3.74 -1.70
C ARG A 173 15.91 2.47 -1.49
N PRO A 174 17.05 2.46 -0.77
CA PRO A 174 17.77 1.23 -0.48
C PRO A 174 16.91 0.22 0.28
N ARG A 175 16.15 0.67 1.28
CA ARG A 175 15.24 -0.18 2.06
C ARG A 175 14.03 -0.63 1.25
N TYR A 176 13.45 0.25 0.44
CA TYR A 176 12.38 -0.10 -0.49
C TYR A 176 12.82 -1.21 -1.47
N ARG A 177 14.03 -1.12 -2.02
CA ARG A 177 14.59 -2.18 -2.87
C ARG A 177 14.80 -3.48 -2.10
N TRP A 178 15.31 -3.42 -0.87
CA TRP A 178 15.49 -4.59 -0.02
C TRP A 178 14.16 -5.30 0.26
N ALA A 179 13.12 -4.56 0.66
CA ALA A 179 11.78 -5.08 0.88
C ALA A 179 11.16 -5.68 -0.41
N SER A 180 11.50 -5.12 -1.57
CA SER A 180 11.01 -5.59 -2.87
C SER A 180 11.56 -6.95 -3.29
N LYS A 181 12.73 -7.35 -2.79
CA LYS A 181 13.37 -8.59 -3.24
C LYS A 181 12.57 -9.84 -2.89
N HIS A 182 11.82 -9.80 -1.79
CA HIS A 182 10.98 -10.90 -1.31
C HIS A 182 9.66 -11.06 -2.10
N ILE A 183 9.36 -10.12 -2.99
CA ILE A 183 8.15 -10.10 -3.82
C ILE A 183 8.44 -10.59 -5.25
N HIS A 184 9.65 -10.31 -5.76
CA HIS A 184 10.04 -10.69 -7.10
C HIS A 184 10.73 -12.05 -7.09
N GLY A 185 10.36 -12.95 -8.01
CA GLY A 185 10.95 -14.30 -8.16
C GLY A 185 12.39 -14.32 -8.69
N GLY A 186 13.17 -13.27 -8.44
CA GLY A 186 14.60 -13.26 -8.72
C GLY A 186 15.35 -14.21 -7.79
N HIS A 187 16.52 -14.68 -8.24
CA HIS A 187 17.35 -15.55 -7.41
C HIS A 187 18.00 -14.76 -6.27
N GLU A 188 17.60 -15.05 -5.03
CA GLU A 188 18.25 -14.55 -3.81
C GLU A 188 18.70 -15.72 -2.93
N GLY A 189 19.88 -15.57 -2.33
CA GLY A 189 20.40 -16.57 -1.40
C GLY A 189 19.65 -16.50 -0.08
N SER A 190 19.27 -17.67 0.46
CA SER A 190 18.58 -17.81 1.75
C SER A 190 19.24 -17.09 2.93
N ARG A 191 20.57 -16.91 2.92
CA ARG A 191 21.29 -16.18 3.99
C ARG A 191 21.03 -14.67 4.01
N GLY A 192 20.45 -14.10 2.94
CA GLY A 192 20.09 -12.68 2.88
C GLY A 192 18.72 -12.37 3.49
N MET A 193 18.00 -13.38 3.98
CA MET A 193 16.68 -13.24 4.59
C MET A 193 16.80 -12.74 6.04
N LEU A 194 15.87 -11.89 6.46
CA LEU A 194 15.75 -11.40 7.82
C LEU A 194 15.55 -12.55 8.81
N GLY A 195 14.71 -13.54 8.47
CA GLY A 195 14.50 -14.70 9.33
C GLY A 195 15.74 -15.57 9.52
N MET A 196 16.84 -15.29 8.83
CA MET A 196 18.11 -16.00 8.93
C MET A 196 19.21 -15.18 9.64
N SER A 197 18.92 -13.96 10.10
CA SER A 197 19.93 -13.04 10.66
C SER A 197 20.65 -13.61 11.90
N GLU A 198 19.95 -14.41 12.71
CA GLU A 198 20.47 -15.05 13.93
C GLU A 198 20.58 -16.58 13.77
N ALA A 199 20.44 -17.10 12.55
CA ALA A 199 20.50 -18.53 12.30
C ALA A 199 21.94 -19.06 12.38
N ASP A 200 22.11 -20.27 12.92
CA ASP A 200 23.40 -20.97 12.89
C ASP A 200 23.90 -21.15 11.45
N LYS A 201 25.22 -21.04 11.25
CA LYS A 201 25.90 -21.17 9.95
C LYS A 201 25.59 -22.47 9.18
N HIS A 202 25.15 -23.52 9.87
CA HIS A 202 24.74 -24.81 9.33
C HIS A 202 23.32 -24.81 8.75
N VAL A 203 22.46 -23.84 9.12
CA VAL A 203 21.13 -23.66 8.54
C VAL A 203 21.27 -23.01 7.17
N LYS A 204 20.83 -23.72 6.13
CA LYS A 204 21.01 -23.28 4.73
C LYS A 204 19.74 -22.76 4.07
N MET A 205 18.56 -23.04 4.62
CA MET A 205 17.28 -22.70 3.99
C MET A 205 16.25 -22.37 5.05
N LEU A 206 15.49 -21.30 4.83
CA LEU A 206 14.35 -20.90 5.64
C LEU A 206 13.06 -21.33 4.92
N VAL A 207 12.26 -22.17 5.58
CA VAL A 207 10.99 -22.69 5.01
C VAL A 207 9.80 -22.50 5.96
N GLY A 208 10.03 -21.90 7.12
CA GLY A 208 9.05 -21.79 8.20
C GLY A 208 9.31 -20.55 9.07
N PRO A 209 8.60 -20.44 10.20
CA PRO A 209 8.74 -19.30 11.08
C PRO A 209 10.14 -19.21 11.70
N SER A 210 10.57 -17.98 11.96
CA SER A 210 11.83 -17.64 12.63
C SER A 210 11.56 -16.67 13.78
N ASN A 211 12.43 -16.68 14.79
CA ASN A 211 12.45 -15.69 15.88
C ASN A 211 13.42 -14.53 15.59
N GLY A 212 14.05 -14.53 14.42
CA GLY A 212 15.12 -13.63 14.04
C GLY A 212 14.70 -12.52 13.09
N GLY A 213 15.41 -11.39 13.09
CA GLY A 213 15.27 -10.32 12.08
C GLY A 213 14.01 -9.46 12.20
N PHE A 214 13.47 -9.27 13.41
CA PHE A 214 12.20 -8.55 13.61
C PHE A 214 12.36 -7.03 13.73
N VAL A 215 13.55 -6.56 14.11
CA VAL A 215 13.79 -5.15 14.44
C VAL A 215 13.51 -4.23 13.28
N ASP A 216 14.08 -4.51 12.10
CA ASP A 216 13.91 -3.65 10.92
C ASP A 216 12.43 -3.54 10.50
N PRO A 217 11.69 -4.64 10.30
CA PRO A 217 10.28 -4.53 9.97
C PRO A 217 9.47 -3.78 11.03
N ILE A 218 9.62 -4.10 12.32
CA ILE A 218 8.73 -3.54 13.36
C ILE A 218 8.94 -2.03 13.54
N GLN A 219 10.20 -1.56 13.54
CA GLN A 219 10.49 -0.14 13.64
C GLN A 219 10.00 0.62 12.40
N MET A 220 10.22 0.06 11.22
CA MET A 220 9.87 0.71 9.96
C MET A 220 8.35 0.77 9.77
N ILE A 221 7.61 -0.26 10.18
CA ILE A 221 6.13 -0.24 10.21
C ILE A 221 5.63 0.83 11.17
N ALA A 222 6.18 0.93 12.38
CA ALA A 222 5.77 1.92 13.37
C ALA A 222 5.98 3.35 12.86
N HIS A 223 7.15 3.63 12.29
CA HIS A 223 7.44 4.91 11.64
C HIS A 223 6.49 5.19 10.46
N SER A 224 6.24 4.20 9.60
CA SER A 224 5.33 4.41 8.46
C SER A 224 3.89 4.70 8.90
N VAL A 225 3.41 4.09 9.98
CA VAL A 225 2.07 4.36 10.54
C VAL A 225 1.97 5.77 11.12
N ALA A 226 3.02 6.25 11.80
CA ALA A 226 3.08 7.64 12.26
C ALA A 226 3.09 8.61 11.07
N ASP A 227 3.92 8.36 10.06
CA ASP A 227 4.11 9.19 8.87
C ASP A 227 2.84 9.31 8.00
N VAL A 228 2.09 8.21 7.77
CA VAL A 228 0.80 8.28 7.06
C VAL A 228 -0.28 9.00 7.88
N SER A 229 -0.25 8.85 9.21
CA SER A 229 -1.18 9.52 10.11
C SER A 229 -0.92 11.03 10.13
N GLU A 230 0.34 11.43 10.14
CA GLU A 230 0.75 12.82 9.99
C GLU A 230 0.24 13.43 8.69
N ALA A 231 0.34 12.72 7.56
CA ALA A 231 -0.18 13.22 6.29
C ALA A 231 -1.68 13.51 6.36
N LEU A 232 -2.48 12.57 6.89
CA LEU A 232 -3.92 12.75 7.08
C LEU A 232 -4.24 13.93 8.01
N PHE A 233 -3.62 13.98 9.19
CA PHE A 233 -3.91 15.03 10.18
C PHE A 233 -3.46 16.42 9.74
N SER A 234 -2.40 16.49 8.91
CA SER A 234 -1.90 17.75 8.35
C SER A 234 -2.80 18.34 7.28
N SER A 235 -3.64 17.54 6.62
CA SER A 235 -4.61 18.04 5.63
C SER A 235 -5.68 18.95 6.25
N LYS A 236 -5.96 18.80 7.54
CA LYS A 236 -6.86 19.67 8.32
C LYS A 236 -6.20 20.04 9.64
N PRO A 237 -5.27 21.00 9.67
CA PRO A 237 -4.48 21.27 10.85
C PRO A 237 -5.34 21.81 11.99
N ASP A 238 -5.16 21.24 13.17
CA ASP A 238 -5.74 21.70 14.44
C ASP A 238 -4.72 21.40 15.57
N ILE A 239 -4.81 22.12 16.69
CA ILE A 239 -3.87 21.94 17.81
C ILE A 239 -3.93 20.53 18.38
N MET A 240 -5.13 19.94 18.50
CA MET A 240 -5.28 18.58 19.02
C MET A 240 -4.68 17.56 18.05
N ARG A 241 -4.91 17.72 16.75
CA ARG A 241 -4.30 16.88 15.70
C ARG A 241 -2.77 16.93 15.72
N LYS A 242 -2.18 18.11 15.90
CA LYS A 242 -0.71 18.24 16.05
C LYS A 242 -0.19 17.51 17.29
N ILE A 243 -0.90 17.61 18.42
CA ILE A 243 -0.54 16.88 19.64
C ILE A 243 -0.64 15.37 19.41
N VAL A 244 -1.70 14.88 18.76
CA VAL A 244 -1.84 13.45 18.43
C VAL A 244 -0.69 12.96 17.57
N VAL A 245 -0.33 13.70 16.52
CA VAL A 245 0.82 13.36 15.65
C VAL A 245 2.11 13.31 16.47
N ALA A 246 2.38 14.31 17.32
CA ALA A 246 3.57 14.31 18.17
C ALA A 246 3.62 13.09 19.10
N VAL A 247 2.49 12.71 19.72
CA VAL A 247 2.40 11.52 20.57
C VAL A 247 2.62 10.23 19.77
N LEU A 248 2.08 10.13 18.56
CA LEU A 248 2.30 8.97 17.68
C LEU A 248 3.78 8.81 17.32
N TRP A 249 4.48 9.90 17.04
CA TRP A 249 5.91 9.87 16.76
C TRP A 249 6.73 9.44 17.98
N LEU A 250 6.40 9.90 19.19
CA LEU A 250 7.05 9.42 20.42
C LEU A 250 6.92 7.90 20.57
N PHE A 251 5.73 7.34 20.34
CA PHE A 251 5.54 5.89 20.37
C PHE A 251 6.29 5.17 19.26
N ALA A 252 6.32 5.72 18.04
CA ALA A 252 7.04 5.11 16.93
C ALA A 252 8.56 5.07 17.16
N GLU A 253 9.12 6.14 17.73
CA GLU A 253 10.54 6.25 18.08
C GLU A 253 10.94 5.27 19.20
N ASP A 254 10.04 4.97 20.13
CA ASP A 254 10.28 4.01 21.21
C ASP A 254 10.33 2.54 20.74
N VAL A 255 9.69 2.20 19.61
CA VAL A 255 9.61 0.82 19.11
C VAL A 255 11.00 0.26 18.75
N GLY A 256 11.84 1.04 18.09
CA GLY A 256 13.18 0.62 17.65
C GLY A 256 14.08 0.20 18.82
N PRO A 257 14.31 1.06 19.82
CA PRO A 257 15.11 0.75 21.01
C PRO A 257 14.58 -0.47 21.79
N VAL A 258 13.26 -0.59 21.93
CA VAL A 258 12.65 -1.76 22.61
C VAL A 258 12.89 -3.04 21.81
N ALA A 259 12.70 -3.01 20.48
CA ALA A 259 12.92 -4.17 19.63
C ALA A 259 14.39 -4.62 19.63
N MET A 260 15.33 -3.66 19.55
CA MET A 260 16.76 -3.93 19.66
C MET A 260 17.13 -4.59 20.99
N LYS A 261 16.62 -4.05 22.11
CA LYS A 261 16.86 -4.65 23.44
C LYS A 261 16.34 -6.08 23.51
N CYS A 262 15.13 -6.33 23.02
CA CYS A 262 14.55 -7.68 22.97
C CYS A 262 15.41 -8.64 22.13
N GLN A 263 15.92 -8.18 20.98
CA GLN A 263 16.82 -8.98 20.14
C GLN A 263 18.14 -9.28 20.86
N GLU A 264 18.75 -8.30 21.52
CA GLU A 264 19.97 -8.50 22.30
C GLU A 264 19.79 -9.53 23.42
N ASP A 265 18.70 -9.42 24.18
CA ASP A 265 18.41 -10.34 25.28
C ASP A 265 18.15 -11.77 24.75
N PHE A 266 17.46 -11.91 23.62
CA PHE A 266 17.29 -13.19 22.92
C PHE A 266 18.64 -13.79 22.50
N CYS A 267 19.48 -13.00 21.83
CA CYS A 267 20.81 -13.39 21.39
C CYS A 267 21.70 -13.85 22.57
N ARG A 268 21.70 -13.11 23.69
CA ARG A 268 22.44 -13.48 24.92
C ARG A 268 21.96 -14.80 25.52
N LEU A 269 20.65 -15.02 25.60
CA LEU A 269 20.06 -16.24 26.17
C LEU A 269 20.40 -17.49 25.33
N HIS A 270 20.52 -17.34 24.02
CA HIS A 270 20.73 -18.46 23.09
C HIS A 270 22.16 -18.59 22.55
N GLY A 271 23.08 -17.72 22.97
CA GLY A 271 24.48 -17.77 22.58
C GLY A 271 24.75 -17.35 21.13
N PHE A 272 23.83 -16.60 20.51
CA PHE A 272 24.03 -16.01 19.20
C PHE A 272 24.70 -14.65 19.38
N TYR A 273 25.93 -14.50 18.90
CA TYR A 273 26.55 -13.19 18.73
C TYR A 273 26.58 -12.91 17.22
N PRO A 274 25.96 -11.83 16.74
CA PRO A 274 26.15 -11.45 15.35
C PRO A 274 27.64 -11.18 15.14
N ASP A 275 28.26 -11.86 14.17
CA ASP A 275 29.57 -11.48 13.67
C ASP A 275 29.42 -10.08 13.05
N ILE A 276 29.94 -9.06 13.75
CA ILE A 276 29.96 -7.66 13.29
C ILE A 276 30.82 -7.53 12.04
#